data_AF-A0A7E4WAS8-F1
#
_entry.id   AF-A0A7E4WAS8-F1
#
_cell.length_a   1.000
_cell.length_b   1.000
_cell.length_c   1.000
_cell.angle_alpha   90.00
_cell.angle_beta   90.00
_cell.angle_gamma   90.00
#
_symmetry.space_group_name_H-M   'P 1'
#
loop_
_entity.id
_entity.type
_entity.pdbx_description
1 polymer ?
#
loop_
_entity_poly.entity_id
_entity_poly.type
_entity_poly.pdbx_seq_one_letter_code
_entity_poly.pdbx_strand_id
1 'polypeptide(L)'
;MSCGVYLALSFKNKTLGAAFYDEAQAYAYYMPDVFEDEAYKQLRMLIDDVRPTNVIASCAQDAGFLNSSTDLQLQRPKCHEIRRIRR
;
A
#
# COMPACT_ATOMS: atom_id res chain seq x y z
N MET A 1 14.03 -19.33 0.63
CA MET A 1 13.26 -18.22 1.25
C MET A 1 13.08 -17.16 0.17
N SER A 2 11.86 -16.88 -0.26
CA SER A 2 11.60 -15.77 -1.17
C SER A 2 11.73 -14.48 -0.38
N CYS A 3 12.75 -13.67 -0.66
CA CYS A 3 12.85 -12.33 -0.07
C CYS A 3 11.89 -11.40 -0.83
N GLY A 4 11.01 -10.73 -0.10
CA GLY A 4 10.06 -9.78 -0.65
C GLY A 4 10.51 -8.33 -0.47
N VAL A 5 10.12 -7.49 -1.41
CA VAL A 5 10.13 -6.03 -1.26
C VAL A 5 8.69 -5.57 -1.04
N TYR A 6 8.45 -4.82 0.03
CA TYR A 6 7.13 -4.36 0.45
C TYR A 6 7.06 -2.85 0.32
N LEU A 7 6.03 -2.34 -0.34
CA LEU A 7 5.76 -0.91 -0.45
C LEU A 7 4.47 -0.59 0.32
N ALA A 8 4.57 0.26 1.33
CA ALA A 8 3.45 0.78 2.09
C ALA A 8 3.10 2.20 1.61
N LEU A 9 1.82 2.46 1.38
CA LEU A 9 1.29 3.72 0.87
C LEU A 9 0.20 4.26 1.81
N SER A 10 0.19 5.58 1.99
CA SER A 10 -0.85 6.28 2.75
C SER A 10 -1.17 7.63 2.10
N PHE A 11 -2.45 7.94 1.99
CA PHE A 11 -2.93 9.21 1.44
C PHE A 11 -3.75 10.01 2.46
N LYS A 12 -3.30 11.21 2.83
CA LYS A 12 -4.00 12.07 3.79
C LYS A 12 -3.82 13.54 3.44
N ASN A 13 -4.89 14.33 3.52
CA ASN A 13 -4.85 15.79 3.30
C ASN A 13 -4.19 16.21 1.97
N LYS A 14 -4.46 15.48 0.87
CA LYS A 14 -3.81 15.67 -0.45
C LYS A 14 -2.30 15.45 -0.43
N THR A 15 -1.82 14.61 0.48
CA THR A 15 -0.43 14.25 0.62
C THR A 15 -0.29 12.73 0.58
N LEU A 16 0.62 12.26 -0.26
CA LEU A 16 1.09 10.88 -0.35
C LEU A 16 2.29 10.70 0.58
N GLY A 17 2.16 9.78 1.52
CA GLY A 17 3.28 9.18 2.24
C GLY A 17 3.56 7.78 1.68
N ALA A 18 4.83 7.44 1.53
CA ALA A 18 5.26 6.12 1.08
C ALA A 18 6.46 5.63 1.89
N ALA A 19 6.54 4.32 2.09
CA ALA A 19 7.70 3.67 2.70
C ALA A 19 7.90 2.30 2.06
N PHE A 20 9.14 1.86 1.88
CA PHE A 20 9.40 0.49 1.44
C PHE A 20 10.34 -0.25 2.38
N TYR A 21 10.23 -1.57 2.38
CA TYR A 21 11.06 -2.49 3.13
C TYR A 21 11.57 -3.60 2.22
N ASP A 22 12.88 -3.79 2.17
CA ASP A 22 13.55 -4.89 1.47
C ASP A 22 13.99 -5.95 2.50
N GLU A 23 13.34 -7.12 2.47
CA GLU A 23 13.67 -8.24 3.35
C GLU A 23 15.08 -8.79 3.12
N ALA A 24 15.58 -8.76 1.88
CA ALA A 24 16.90 -9.32 1.58
C ALA A 24 18.01 -8.51 2.26
N GLN A 25 17.80 -7.20 2.39
CA GLN A 25 18.76 -6.26 2.95
C GLN A 25 18.42 -5.87 4.40
N ALA A 26 17.26 -6.28 4.92
CA ALA A 26 16.69 -5.80 6.18
C ALA A 26 16.68 -4.26 6.25
N TYR A 27 16.34 -3.61 5.13
CA TYR A 27 16.45 -2.17 4.96
C TYR A 27 15.07 -1.55 4.77
N ALA A 28 14.82 -0.45 5.49
CA ALA A 28 13.60 0.34 5.37
C ALA A 28 13.93 1.76 4.91
N TYR A 29 13.13 2.28 3.99
CA TYR A 29 13.22 3.65 3.52
C TYR A 29 11.86 4.34 3.60
N TYR A 30 11.89 5.60 4.04
CA TYR A 30 10.71 6.46 4.14
C TYR A 30 10.85 7.59 3.14
N MET A 31 9.86 7.72 2.26
CA MET A 31 9.80 8.83 1.32
C MET A 31 9.30 10.08 2.03
N PRO A 32 9.82 11.27 1.69
CA PRO A 32 9.18 12.52 2.07
C PRO A 32 7.74 12.57 1.55
N ASP A 33 6.88 13.17 2.36
CA ASP A 33 5.49 13.44 2.01
C ASP A 33 5.40 14.31 0.74
N VAL A 34 4.59 13.89 -0.24
CA VAL A 34 4.43 14.56 -1.55
C VAL A 34 2.99 15.02 -1.75
N PHE A 35 2.79 16.22 -2.29
CA PHE A 35 1.43 16.68 -2.66
C PHE A 35 0.83 15.87 -3.82
N GLU A 36 -0.50 15.72 -3.79
CA GLU A 36 -1.30 14.89 -4.71
C GLU A 36 -1.03 15.14 -6.19
N ASP A 37 -0.84 16.40 -6.58
CA ASP A 37 -0.62 16.82 -7.97
C ASP A 37 0.64 16.16 -8.58
N GLU A 38 1.65 15.90 -7.76
CA GLU A 38 2.90 15.22 -8.15
C GLU A 38 2.97 13.76 -7.65
N ALA A 39 2.01 13.35 -6.80
CA ALA A 39 2.03 12.08 -6.11
C ALA A 39 1.98 10.88 -7.07
N TYR A 40 1.15 10.94 -8.11
CA TYR A 40 1.03 9.83 -9.09
C TYR A 40 2.32 9.60 -9.88
N LYS A 41 3.01 10.69 -10.27
CA LYS A 41 4.26 10.61 -11.02
C LYS A 41 5.38 10.04 -10.13
N GLN A 42 5.49 10.56 -8.91
CA GLN A 42 6.48 10.09 -7.93
C GLN A 42 6.23 8.64 -7.52
N LEU A 43 4.98 8.25 -7.30
CA LEU A 43 4.60 6.88 -6.98
C LEU A 43 4.96 5.92 -8.11
N ARG A 44 4.71 6.31 -9.36
CA ARG A 44 5.07 5.49 -10.52
C ARG A 44 6.58 5.27 -10.61
N MET A 45 7.37 6.34 -10.46
CA MET A 45 8.84 6.23 -10.43
C MET A 45 9.30 5.31 -9.29
N LEU A 46 8.71 5.46 -8.09
CA LEU A 46 9.04 4.62 -6.94
C LEU A 46 8.73 3.15 -7.19
N ILE A 47 7.59 2.82 -7.80
CA ILE A 47 7.24 1.44 -8.13
C ILE A 47 8.20 0.85 -9.16
N ASP A 48 8.57 1.64 -10.18
CA ASP A 48 9.48 1.21 -11.24
C ASP A 48 10.91 0.94 -10.70
N ASP A 49 11.36 1.77 -9.75
CA ASP A 49 12.68 1.68 -9.11
C ASP A 49 12.74 0.56 -8.06
N VAL A 50 11.76 0.53 -7.14
CA VAL A 50 11.74 -0.41 -6.00
C VAL A 50 11.27 -1.81 -6.42
N ARG A 51 10.43 -1.90 -7.45
CA ARG A 51 9.81 -3.14 -7.95
C ARG A 51 9.22 -4.00 -6.82
N PRO A 52 8.29 -3.45 -6.01
CA PRO A 52 7.77 -4.14 -4.86
C PRO A 52 7.06 -5.43 -5.26
N THR A 53 7.33 -6.49 -4.52
CA THR A 53 6.61 -7.77 -4.60
C THR A 53 5.23 -7.68 -3.94
N ASN A 54 5.07 -6.78 -2.97
CA ASN A 54 3.85 -6.58 -2.21
C ASN A 54 3.57 -5.09 -2.04
N VAL A 55 2.32 -4.68 -2.24
CA VAL A 55 1.87 -3.30 -2.00
C VAL A 55 0.82 -3.32 -0.90
N ILE A 56 1.02 -2.49 0.11
CA ILE A 56 0.15 -2.34 1.29
C ILE A 56 -0.44 -0.93 1.23
N ALA A 57 -1.75 -0.85 1.08
CA ALA A 57 -2.51 0.40 1.11
C ALA A 57 -3.55 0.35 2.24
N SER A 58 -3.95 1.51 2.76
CA SER A 58 -4.97 1.59 3.80
C SER A 58 -6.37 1.41 3.20
N CYS A 59 -7.06 0.32 3.58
CA CYS A 59 -8.45 0.06 3.19
C CYS A 59 -9.43 1.22 3.51
N ALA A 60 -9.13 2.04 4.53
CA ALA A 60 -9.96 3.20 4.89
C ALA A 60 -9.81 4.36 3.90
N GLN A 61 -8.67 4.46 3.22
CA GLN A 61 -8.40 5.43 2.15
C GLN A 61 -8.95 4.91 0.80
N ASP A 62 -9.01 3.59 0.62
CA ASP A 62 -9.55 2.93 -0.58
C ASP A 62 -11.09 2.92 -0.65
N ALA A 63 -11.79 3.21 0.45
CA ALA A 63 -13.25 3.16 0.49
C ALA A 63 -13.95 4.12 -0.49
N GLY A 64 -13.29 5.19 -0.93
CA GLY A 64 -13.77 6.10 -1.97
C GLY A 64 -13.20 5.84 -3.38
N PHE A 65 -12.06 5.14 -3.48
CA PHE A 65 -11.36 4.84 -4.73
C PHE A 65 -11.82 3.51 -5.36
N LEU A 66 -12.17 2.52 -4.54
CA LEU A 66 -12.71 1.24 -5.01
C LEU A 66 -14.20 1.32 -5.44
N ASN A 67 -14.92 2.38 -5.03
CA ASN A 67 -16.30 2.62 -5.46
C ASN A 67 -16.40 3.22 -6.88
N SER A 68 -15.29 3.70 -7.47
CA SER A 68 -15.25 4.14 -8.87
C SER A 68 -14.80 3.04 -9.83
N SER A 69 -14.36 1.89 -9.29
CA SER A 69 -13.92 0.71 -10.06
C SER A 69 -14.91 -0.46 -9.97
N THR A 70 -16.17 -0.18 -9.60
CA THR A 70 -17.28 -1.14 -9.48
C THR A 70 -17.78 -1.75 -10.80
N ASP A 71 -16.91 -1.88 -11.81
CA ASP A 71 -17.09 -2.80 -12.94
C ASP A 71 -16.12 -4.01 -12.89
N LEU A 72 -15.16 -4.03 -11.96
CA LEU A 72 -14.30 -5.20 -11.74
C LEU A 72 -14.63 -5.83 -10.39
N GLN A 73 -15.40 -6.93 -10.44
CA GLN A 73 -15.70 -7.81 -9.33
C GLN A 73 -14.42 -8.36 -8.68
N LEU A 74 -13.82 -7.61 -7.75
CA LEU A 74 -12.84 -8.12 -6.83
C LEU A 74 -13.55 -8.96 -5.77
N GLN A 75 -13.52 -10.28 -5.95
CA GLN A 75 -13.87 -11.23 -4.89
C GLN A 75 -12.96 -10.98 -3.69
N ARG A 76 -13.52 -10.41 -2.62
CA ARG A 76 -12.82 -10.30 -1.33
C ARG A 76 -12.48 -11.70 -0.81
N PRO A 77 -11.22 -12.01 -0.46
CA PRO A 77 -10.93 -13.20 0.31
C PRO A 77 -11.60 -13.08 1.68
N LYS A 78 -12.25 -14.15 2.11
CA LYS A 78 -12.96 -14.22 3.39
C LYS A 78 -11.94 -14.06 4.53
N CYS A 79 -11.93 -12.89 5.18
CA CYS A 79 -11.29 -12.74 6.48
C CYS A 79 -11.98 -13.69 7.48
N HIS A 80 -11.28 -14.72 7.92
CA HIS A 80 -11.70 -15.49 9.07
C HIS A 80 -11.70 -14.57 10.30
N GLU A 81 -12.88 -14.38 10.89
CA GLU A 81 -13.07 -13.79 12.21
C GLU A 81 -12.15 -14.48 13.22
N ILE A 82 -11.13 -13.78 13.70
CA ILE A 82 -10.40 -14.18 14.91
C ILE A 82 -11.38 -13.98 16.07
N ARG A 83 -12.05 -15.05 16.48
CA ARG A 83 -12.86 -15.08 17.70
C ARG A 83 -11.96 -14.72 18.88
N ARG A 84 -12.19 -13.55 19.48
CA ARG A 84 -11.62 -13.19 20.78
C ARG A 84 -12.09 -14.21 21.82
N ILE A 85 -11.18 -15.05 22.29
CA ILE A 85 -11.39 -15.85 23.50
C ILE A 85 -11.35 -14.87 24.67
N ARG A 86 -12.48 -14.67 25.34
CA ARG A 86 -12.51 -14.04 26.67
C ARG A 86 -12.08 -15.12 27.68
N ARG A 87 -11.04 -14.82 28.45
CA ARG A 87 -10.80 -15.47 29.75
C ARG A 87 -11.33 -14.56 30.83
#